data_AF-M7BWK7-F1
#
_entry.id   AF-M7BWK7-F1
#
_cell.length_a   1.000
_cell.length_b   1.000
_cell.length_c   1.000
_cell.angle_alpha   90.00
_cell.angle_beta   90.00
_cell.angle_gamma   90.00
#
_symmetry.space_group_name_H-M   'P 1'
#
loop_
_entity.id
_entity.type
_entity.pdbx_description
1 polymer ?
#
loop_
_entity_poly.entity_id
_entity_poly.type
_entity_poly.pdbx_seq_one_letter_code
_entity_poly.pdbx_strand_id
1 'polypeptide(L)'
;MDSVCSFLHHRVTARETTTLCQLQACFRAFQSVACQASALYSEHVDEERSSQLKALLIDYFEKKPVLDETELMRGEEEEAEDLSNIKLREWEGQIRSDIRNFLSIRQDEKFSGRAIARIFHGIGSPCYPAQVYGRDRRFWRKYIHFDFNKIMRLATEEIIRCK
;
A
#
# COMPACT_ATOMS: atom_id res chain seq x y z
N MET A 1 7.48 7.16 -18.17
CA MET A 1 6.01 7.29 -18.28
C MET A 1 5.40 5.97 -18.74
N ASP A 2 5.82 5.43 -19.88
CA ASP A 2 5.22 4.22 -20.47
C ASP A 2 5.28 2.97 -19.57
N SER A 3 6.40 2.77 -18.86
CA SER A 3 6.57 1.65 -17.90
C SER A 3 5.60 1.72 -16.71
N VAL A 4 5.25 2.93 -16.27
CA VAL A 4 4.29 3.15 -15.18
C VAL A 4 2.88 2.88 -15.66
N CYS A 5 2.54 3.35 -16.87
CA CYS A 5 1.24 3.09 -17.48
C CYS A 5 1.01 1.59 -17.75
N SER A 6 2.01 0.88 -18.28
CA SER A 6 1.90 -0.56 -18.53
C SER A 6 1.74 -1.35 -17.23
N PHE A 7 2.46 -0.98 -16.18
CA PHE A 7 2.36 -1.59 -14.85
C PHE A 7 0.96 -1.40 -14.25
N LEU A 8 0.46 -0.16 -14.23
CA LEU A 8 -0.88 0.13 -13.71
C LEU A 8 -1.97 -0.58 -14.51
N HIS A 9 -1.83 -0.61 -15.84
CA HIS A 9 -2.77 -1.31 -16.71
C HIS A 9 -2.79 -2.82 -16.43
N HIS A 10 -1.63 -3.46 -16.33
CA HIS A 10 -1.55 -4.90 -16.02
C HIS A 10 -2.22 -5.23 -14.68
N ARG A 11 -2.00 -4.39 -13.66
CA ARG A 11 -2.63 -4.54 -12.34
C ARG A 11 -4.15 -4.43 -12.37
N VAL A 12 -4.66 -3.40 -13.06
CA VAL A 12 -6.12 -3.20 -13.18
C VAL A 12 -6.74 -4.42 -13.88
N THR A 13 -6.16 -4.86 -14.99
CA THR A 13 -6.65 -6.02 -15.75
C THR A 13 -6.57 -7.33 -14.93
N ALA A 14 -5.49 -7.56 -14.19
CA ALA A 14 -5.34 -8.75 -13.33
C ALA A 14 -6.41 -8.79 -12.21
N ARG A 15 -6.73 -7.63 -11.61
CA ARG A 15 -7.77 -7.53 -10.59
C ARG A 15 -9.17 -7.70 -11.17
N GLU A 16 -9.45 -7.09 -12.32
CA GLU A 16 -10.72 -7.24 -13.03
C GLU A 16 -10.98 -8.70 -13.41
N THR A 17 -9.99 -9.37 -14.00
CA THR A 17 -10.12 -10.78 -14.38
C THR A 17 -10.35 -11.68 -13.18
N THR A 18 -9.64 -11.47 -12.07
CA THR A 18 -9.81 -12.24 -10.83
C THR A 18 -11.21 -12.10 -10.24
N THR A 19 -11.69 -10.85 -10.09
CA THR A 19 -13.01 -10.57 -9.52
C THR A 19 -14.14 -11.08 -10.41
N LEU A 20 -13.98 -11.03 -11.73
CA LEU A 20 -14.92 -11.64 -12.68
C LEU A 20 -14.98 -13.17 -12.53
N CYS A 21 -13.84 -13.84 -12.38
CA CYS A 21 -13.79 -15.28 -12.13
C CYS A 21 -14.50 -15.67 -10.83
N GLN A 22 -14.26 -14.93 -9.74
CA GLN A 22 -14.94 -15.15 -8.45
C GLN A 22 -16.46 -14.97 -8.58
N LEU A 23 -16.90 -13.89 -9.24
CA LEU A 23 -18.33 -13.63 -9.46
C LEU A 23 -18.99 -14.76 -10.27
N GLN A 24 -18.32 -15.24 -11.32
CA GLN A 24 -18.80 -16.36 -12.13
C GLN A 24 -18.86 -17.66 -11.33
N ALA A 25 -17.87 -17.92 -10.47
CA ALA A 25 -17.85 -19.11 -9.61
C ALA A 25 -19.03 -19.09 -8.61
N CYS A 26 -19.23 -17.95 -7.93
CA CYS A 26 -20.37 -17.75 -7.03
C CYS A 26 -21.71 -17.93 -7.75
N PHE A 27 -21.87 -17.30 -8.92
CA PHE A 27 -23.10 -17.41 -9.71
C PHE A 27 -23.41 -18.87 -10.08
N ARG A 28 -22.42 -19.61 -10.58
CA ARG A 28 -22.59 -21.03 -10.93
C ARG A 28 -22.92 -21.90 -9.73
N ALA A 29 -22.27 -21.64 -8.58
CA ALA A 29 -22.52 -22.37 -7.34
C ALA A 29 -23.95 -22.15 -6.82
N PHE A 30 -24.45 -20.90 -6.83
CA PHE A 30 -25.82 -20.63 -6.40
C PHE A 30 -26.86 -21.11 -7.41
N GLN A 31 -26.56 -21.02 -8.71
CA GLN A 31 -27.44 -21.51 -9.75
C GLN A 31 -27.64 -23.03 -9.69
N SER A 32 -26.60 -23.79 -9.35
CA SER A 32 -26.68 -25.26 -9.29
C SER A 32 -27.58 -25.78 -8.17
N VAL A 33 -27.75 -25.00 -7.09
CA VAL A 33 -28.63 -25.33 -5.96
C VAL A 33 -29.94 -24.52 -5.96
N ALA A 34 -30.18 -23.71 -6.99
CA ALA A 34 -31.38 -22.90 -7.09
C ALA A 34 -32.62 -23.78 -7.27
N CYS A 35 -33.73 -23.40 -6.63
CA CYS A 35 -35.02 -24.06 -6.79
C CYS A 35 -35.98 -23.24 -7.65
N GLN A 36 -36.94 -23.91 -8.29
CA GLN A 36 -38.03 -23.23 -8.99
C GLN A 36 -39.03 -22.68 -7.96
N ALA A 37 -39.68 -21.55 -8.29
CA ALA A 37 -40.60 -20.85 -7.39
C ALA A 37 -41.74 -21.74 -6.81
N SER A 38 -42.07 -22.85 -7.47
CA SER A 38 -43.03 -23.83 -6.97
C SER A 38 -42.58 -24.58 -5.71
N ALA A 39 -41.27 -24.66 -5.43
CA ALA A 39 -40.71 -25.35 -4.27
C ALA A 39 -40.75 -24.50 -2.98
N LEU A 40 -41.09 -23.22 -3.07
CA LEU A 40 -41.13 -22.28 -1.94
C LEU A 40 -42.30 -22.56 -0.96
N TYR A 41 -43.28 -23.36 -1.37
CA TYR A 41 -44.46 -23.73 -0.57
C TYR A 41 -44.34 -25.11 0.11
N SER A 42 -43.18 -25.76 -0.01
CA SER A 42 -42.88 -27.01 0.68
C SER A 42 -42.36 -26.71 2.09
N GLU A 43 -43.01 -27.26 3.12
CA GLU A 43 -42.58 -27.12 4.54
C GLU A 43 -41.26 -27.86 4.83
N HIS A 44 -40.81 -28.73 3.92
CA HIS A 44 -39.56 -29.47 4.05
C HIS A 44 -38.40 -28.75 3.38
N VAL A 45 -37.37 -28.44 4.18
CA VAL A 45 -36.05 -27.99 3.70
C VAL A 45 -35.41 -29.13 2.92
N ASP A 46 -34.94 -28.84 1.71
CA ASP A 46 -34.17 -29.78 0.90
C ASP A 46 -32.76 -29.94 1.48
N GLU A 47 -32.60 -30.94 2.36
CA GLU A 47 -31.34 -31.24 3.05
C GLU A 47 -30.22 -31.63 2.08
N GLU A 48 -30.55 -32.20 0.92
CA GLU A 48 -29.60 -32.58 -0.11
C GLU A 48 -28.99 -31.34 -0.76
N ARG A 49 -29.83 -30.37 -1.17
CA ARG A 49 -29.36 -29.07 -1.69
C ARG A 49 -28.58 -28.28 -0.66
N SER A 50 -29.00 -28.31 0.61
CA SER A 50 -28.28 -27.67 1.72
C SER A 50 -26.88 -28.26 1.89
N SER A 51 -26.77 -29.59 1.84
CA SER A 51 -25.50 -30.30 1.92
C SER A 51 -24.61 -30.00 0.71
N GLN A 52 -25.19 -29.94 -0.49
CA GLN A 52 -24.47 -29.58 -1.71
C GLN A 52 -23.94 -28.14 -1.68
N LEU A 53 -24.73 -27.17 -1.22
CA LEU A 53 -24.27 -25.78 -1.06
C LEU A 53 -23.14 -25.69 -0.03
N LYS A 54 -23.26 -26.38 1.12
CA LYS A 54 -22.20 -26.43 2.12
C LYS A 54 -20.91 -27.00 1.54
N ALA A 55 -21.00 -28.08 0.76
CA ALA A 55 -19.83 -28.66 0.09
C ALA A 55 -19.20 -27.69 -0.91
N LEU A 56 -20.00 -26.95 -1.69
CA LEU A 56 -19.51 -25.93 -2.62
C LEU A 56 -18.82 -24.75 -1.91
N LEU A 57 -19.36 -24.31 -0.76
CA LEU A 57 -18.75 -23.26 0.05
C LEU A 57 -17.44 -23.72 0.68
N ILE A 58 -17.44 -24.93 1.26
CA ILE A 58 -16.23 -25.55 1.82
C ILE A 58 -15.17 -25.67 0.72
N ASP A 59 -15.52 -26.20 -0.45
CA ASP A 59 -14.62 -26.30 -1.60
C ASP A 59 -14.11 -24.92 -2.07
N TYR A 60 -14.94 -23.88 -2.09
CA TYR A 60 -14.54 -22.52 -2.47
C TYR A 60 -13.56 -21.87 -1.48
N PHE A 61 -13.74 -22.11 -0.17
CA PHE A 61 -12.88 -21.54 0.87
C PHE A 61 -11.65 -22.42 1.21
N GLU A 62 -11.74 -23.74 1.01
CA GLU A 62 -10.63 -24.70 1.25
C GLU A 62 -9.74 -24.88 0.03
N LYS A 63 -10.29 -24.82 -1.20
CA LYS A 63 -9.46 -24.50 -2.35
C LYS A 63 -8.93 -23.10 -2.07
N LYS A 64 -7.68 -23.03 -1.61
CA LYS A 64 -6.88 -21.83 -1.83
C LYS A 64 -7.13 -21.47 -3.28
N PRO A 65 -7.78 -20.33 -3.59
CA PRO A 65 -7.76 -19.88 -4.97
C PRO A 65 -6.29 -19.90 -5.37
N VAL A 66 -5.99 -20.32 -6.60
CA VAL A 66 -4.65 -20.20 -7.21
C VAL A 66 -4.18 -18.72 -7.28
N LEU A 67 -4.93 -17.82 -6.64
CA LEU A 67 -4.77 -16.40 -6.48
C LEU A 67 -4.97 -16.16 -4.98
N ASP A 68 -3.96 -16.46 -4.18
CA ASP A 68 -3.95 -16.17 -2.76
C ASP A 68 -4.14 -14.65 -2.64
N GLU A 69 -5.33 -14.19 -2.26
CA GLU A 69 -5.58 -12.77 -1.97
C GLU A 69 -4.58 -12.27 -0.93
N THR A 70 -4.05 -13.16 -0.08
CA THR A 70 -2.95 -12.84 0.84
C THR A 70 -1.61 -12.68 0.12
N GLU A 71 -1.30 -13.40 -0.95
CA GLU A 71 -0.12 -13.16 -1.81
C GLU A 71 -0.32 -11.95 -2.72
N LEU A 72 -1.55 -11.65 -3.15
CA LEU A 72 -1.88 -10.40 -3.85
C LEU A 72 -1.72 -9.20 -2.92
N MET A 73 -2.17 -9.27 -1.66
CA MET A 73 -1.98 -8.19 -0.67
C MET A 73 -0.52 -8.07 -0.22
N ARG A 74 0.19 -9.19 -0.04
CA ARG A 74 1.63 -9.21 0.30
C ARG A 74 2.49 -8.75 -0.88
N GLY A 75 2.12 -9.15 -2.10
CA GLY A 75 2.65 -8.63 -3.35
C GLY A 75 2.29 -7.16 -3.55
N GLU A 76 1.10 -6.71 -3.16
CA GLU A 76 0.72 -5.28 -3.19
C GLU A 76 1.59 -4.44 -2.27
N GLU A 77 1.98 -4.95 -1.09
CA GLU A 77 2.92 -4.29 -0.17
C GLU A 77 4.35 -4.27 -0.73
N GLU A 78 4.85 -5.39 -1.24
CA GLU A 78 6.19 -5.50 -1.85
C GLU A 78 6.30 -4.67 -3.14
N GLU A 79 5.27 -4.67 -3.99
CA GLU A 79 5.21 -3.91 -5.25
C GLU A 79 4.98 -2.40 -5.02
N ALA A 80 4.21 -2.03 -3.99
CA ALA A 80 4.09 -0.63 -3.56
C ALA A 80 5.42 -0.13 -3.01
N GLU A 81 6.17 -0.96 -2.28
CA GLU A 81 7.53 -0.67 -1.87
C GLU A 81 8.42 -0.45 -3.10
N ASP A 82 8.33 -1.28 -4.14
CA ASP A 82 9.10 -1.11 -5.37
C ASP A 82 8.78 0.17 -6.15
N LEU A 83 7.50 0.55 -6.27
CA LEU A 83 7.12 1.84 -6.83
C LEU A 83 7.65 3.01 -5.98
N SER A 84 7.63 2.87 -4.65
CA SER A 84 8.20 3.86 -3.74
C SER A 84 9.72 3.96 -3.91
N ASN A 85 10.39 2.85 -4.21
CA ASN A 85 11.83 2.75 -4.46
C ASN A 85 12.23 3.44 -5.76
N ILE A 86 11.45 3.21 -6.82
CA ILE A 86 11.65 3.86 -8.12
C ILE A 86 11.48 5.37 -7.97
N LYS A 87 10.38 5.82 -7.36
CA LYS A 87 10.16 7.25 -7.08
C LYS A 87 11.26 7.84 -6.21
N LEU A 88 11.74 7.12 -5.19
CA LEU A 88 12.78 7.64 -4.33
C LEU A 88 14.11 7.83 -5.08
N ARG A 89 14.48 6.95 -6.01
CA ARG A 89 15.68 7.15 -6.85
C ARG A 89 15.58 8.41 -7.72
N GLU A 90 14.42 8.65 -8.31
CA GLU A 90 14.19 9.87 -9.11
C GLU A 90 14.28 11.14 -8.25
N TRP A 91 13.78 11.07 -7.02
CA TRP A 91 13.72 12.22 -6.10
C TRP A 91 14.96 12.38 -5.20
N GLU A 92 15.87 11.41 -5.19
CA GLU A 92 17.02 11.40 -4.28
C GLU A 92 17.86 12.69 -4.39
N GLY A 93 18.15 13.13 -5.61
CA GLY A 93 18.92 14.36 -5.85
C GLY A 93 18.24 15.61 -5.27
N GLN A 94 16.91 15.71 -5.42
CA GLN A 94 16.13 16.81 -4.86
C GLN A 94 16.09 16.73 -3.33
N ILE A 95 15.87 15.55 -2.76
CA ILE A 95 15.88 15.32 -1.31
C ILE A 95 17.22 15.76 -0.70
N ARG A 96 18.35 15.34 -1.28
CA ARG A 96 19.68 15.75 -0.82
C ARG A 96 19.88 17.26 -0.92
N SER A 97 19.45 17.88 -2.01
CA SER A 97 19.50 19.35 -2.17
C SER A 97 18.71 20.06 -1.09
N ASP A 98 17.50 19.57 -0.80
CA ASP A 98 16.64 20.13 0.25
C ASP A 98 17.20 19.92 1.67
N ILE A 99 17.88 18.80 1.93
CA ILE A 99 18.61 18.57 3.19
C ILE A 99 19.74 19.60 3.33
N ARG A 100 20.55 19.82 2.29
CA ARG A 100 21.62 20.83 2.34
C ARG A 100 21.09 22.24 2.54
N ASN A 101 19.99 22.59 1.85
CA ASN A 101 19.32 23.87 2.03
C ASN A 101 18.75 24.03 3.45
N PHE A 102 18.17 22.97 4.02
CA PHE A 102 17.69 22.99 5.39
C PHE A 102 18.83 23.27 6.38
N LEU A 103 19.97 22.57 6.22
CA LEU A 103 21.16 22.75 7.04
C LEU A 103 21.77 24.14 6.88
N SER A 104 21.82 24.69 5.65
CA SER A 104 22.41 26.01 5.38
C SER A 104 21.58 27.16 5.95
N ILE A 105 20.26 26.99 6.12
CA ILE A 105 19.39 27.97 6.78
C ILE A 105 19.51 27.90 8.30
N ARG A 106 19.94 26.75 8.85
CA ARG A 106 19.92 26.42 10.28
C ARG A 106 21.32 26.10 10.81
N GLN A 107 22.31 26.92 10.45
CA GLN A 107 23.73 26.64 10.73
C GLN A 107 24.07 26.62 12.22
N ASP A 108 23.31 27.35 13.04
CA ASP A 108 23.52 27.45 14.49
C ASP A 108 22.98 26.23 15.27
N GLU A 109 22.26 25.33 14.59
CA GLU A 109 21.59 24.19 15.21
C GLU A 109 22.24 22.87 14.79
N LYS A 110 22.36 21.92 15.73
CA LYS A 110 22.93 20.59 15.45
C LYS A 110 21.84 19.56 15.21
N PHE A 111 21.76 19.04 13.99
CA PHE A 111 20.79 17.99 13.65
C PHE A 111 21.44 16.60 13.56
N SER A 112 20.67 15.58 13.91
CA SER A 112 20.93 14.20 13.51
C SER A 112 20.11 13.85 12.27
N GLY A 113 20.52 12.82 11.51
CA GLY A 113 19.74 12.36 10.36
C GLY A 113 18.29 12.00 10.73
N ARG A 114 18.09 11.43 11.93
CA ARG A 114 16.76 11.15 12.48
C ARG A 114 15.96 12.44 12.74
N ALA A 115 16.58 13.49 13.24
CA ALA A 115 15.91 14.78 13.47
C ALA A 115 15.41 15.38 12.14
N ILE A 116 16.25 15.37 11.11
CA ILE A 116 15.89 15.88 9.77
C ILE A 116 14.76 15.04 9.18
N ALA A 117 14.86 13.70 9.23
CA ALA A 117 13.79 12.82 8.74
C ALA A 117 12.45 13.08 9.44
N ARG A 118 12.47 13.29 10.76
CA ARG A 118 11.27 13.67 11.52
C ARG A 118 10.67 14.98 11.03
N ILE A 119 11.47 16.02 10.81
CA ILE A 119 11.00 17.30 10.28
C ILE A 119 10.41 17.11 8.87
N PHE A 120 11.08 16.37 8.01
CA PHE A 120 10.67 16.15 6.61
C PHE A 120 9.39 15.30 6.51
N HIS A 121 9.11 14.44 7.49
CA HIS A 121 7.84 13.74 7.68
C HIS A 121 6.79 14.54 8.45
N GLY A 122 7.20 15.63 9.10
CA GLY A 122 6.35 16.45 9.95
C GLY A 122 5.96 15.81 11.29
N ILE A 123 6.90 15.09 11.89
CA ILE A 123 6.77 14.49 13.22
C ILE A 123 7.57 15.34 14.21
N GLY A 124 6.89 16.07 15.10
CA GLY A 124 7.56 16.90 16.10
C GLY A 124 8.34 16.08 17.13
N SER A 125 9.40 16.64 17.71
CA SER A 125 10.09 16.07 18.88
C SER A 125 10.24 17.13 19.97
N PRO A 126 10.59 16.75 21.22
CA PRO A 126 10.80 17.74 22.29
C PRO A 126 11.82 18.83 21.89
N CYS A 127 12.93 18.45 21.23
CA CYS A 127 13.92 19.42 20.75
C CYS A 127 13.50 20.14 19.46
N TYR A 128 12.63 19.53 18.65
CA TYR A 128 12.19 20.06 17.35
C TYR A 128 10.65 20.11 17.28
N PRO A 129 9.99 21.01 18.04
CA PRO A 129 8.55 21.02 18.19
C PRO A 129 7.85 21.47 16.89
N ALA A 130 6.69 20.86 16.60
CA ALA A 130 5.89 21.15 15.40
C ALA A 130 5.42 22.62 15.37
N GLN A 131 5.21 23.24 16.53
CA GLN A 131 4.83 24.65 16.68
C GLN A 131 5.90 25.61 16.15
N VAL A 132 7.16 25.15 16.05
CA VAL A 132 8.29 25.93 15.54
C VAL A 132 8.64 25.47 14.12
N TYR A 133 9.01 24.19 13.94
CA TYR A 133 9.48 23.66 12.65
C TYR A 133 8.34 23.46 11.64
N GLY A 134 7.10 23.27 12.11
CA GLY A 134 5.92 23.13 11.25
C GLY A 134 5.47 24.42 10.57
N ARG A 135 5.99 25.58 10.98
CA ARG A 135 5.76 26.85 10.28
C ARG A 135 6.51 26.90 8.95
N ASP A 136 7.67 26.26 8.87
CA ASP A 136 8.45 26.20 7.63
C ASP A 136 7.96 25.06 6.73
N ARG A 137 6.93 25.36 5.94
CA ARG A 137 6.29 24.42 5.00
C ARG A 137 7.20 23.99 3.85
N ARG A 138 8.36 24.64 3.67
CA ARG A 138 9.36 24.21 2.68
C ARG A 138 10.00 22.88 3.05
N PHE A 139 9.97 22.51 4.33
CA PHE A 139 10.60 21.30 4.84
C PHE A 139 9.60 20.39 5.57
N TRP A 140 8.66 20.97 6.33
CA TRP A 140 7.72 20.20 7.12
C TRP A 140 6.74 19.39 6.27
N ARG A 141 6.68 18.07 6.50
CA ARG A 141 5.85 17.10 5.74
C ARG A 141 6.13 17.03 4.23
N LYS A 142 7.21 17.67 3.73
CA LYS A 142 7.54 17.70 2.30
C LYS A 142 7.77 16.29 1.71
N TYR A 143 8.27 15.36 2.52
CA TYR A 143 8.59 13.99 2.09
C TYR A 143 7.82 12.93 2.89
N ILE A 144 6.63 13.27 3.36
CA ILE A 144 5.79 12.36 4.17
C ILE A 144 5.43 11.03 3.47
N HIS A 145 5.47 11.01 2.13
CA HIS A 145 5.14 9.85 1.31
C HIS A 145 6.33 8.94 0.99
N PHE A 146 7.54 9.30 1.41
CA PHE A 146 8.74 8.48 1.23
C PHE A 146 9.04 7.68 2.48
N ASP A 147 9.81 6.60 2.35
CA ASP A 147 10.22 5.81 3.52
C ASP A 147 11.09 6.64 4.47
N PHE A 148 10.73 6.62 5.75
CA PHE A 148 11.40 7.40 6.80
C PHE A 148 12.89 7.03 6.94
N ASN A 149 13.22 5.74 6.88
CA ASN A 149 14.59 5.27 7.06
C ASN A 149 15.47 5.66 5.87
N LYS A 150 14.92 5.72 4.66
CA LYS A 150 15.61 6.22 3.47
C LYS A 150 15.93 7.70 3.60
N ILE A 151 14.96 8.53 4.01
CA ILE A 151 15.22 9.95 4.27
C ILE A 151 16.27 10.13 5.39
N MET A 152 16.18 9.35 6.47
CA MET A 152 17.14 9.39 7.57
C MET A 152 18.57 9.06 7.13
N ARG A 153 18.73 8.05 6.27
CA ARG A 153 20.04 7.67 5.70
C ARG A 153 20.60 8.79 4.84
N LEU A 154 19.82 9.30 3.88
CA LEU A 154 20.23 10.43 3.04
C LEU A 154 20.65 11.65 3.88
N ALA A 155 19.86 11.97 4.91
CA ALA A 155 20.18 13.07 5.83
C ALA A 155 21.47 12.85 6.61
N THR A 156 21.71 11.62 7.08
CA THR A 156 22.96 11.27 7.78
C THR A 156 24.17 11.44 6.87
N GLU A 157 24.08 10.98 5.62
CA GLU A 157 25.14 11.12 4.63
C GLU A 157 25.44 12.59 4.30
N GLU A 158 24.42 13.42 4.09
CA GLU A 158 24.62 14.85 3.83
C GLU A 158 25.22 15.58 5.04
N ILE A 159 24.82 15.24 6.28
CA ILE A 159 25.43 15.81 7.49
C ILE A 159 26.93 15.49 7.55
N ILE A 160 27.32 14.27 7.19
CA ILE A 160 28.74 13.86 7.18
C ILE A 160 29.51 14.61 6.09
N ARG A 161 28.91 14.82 4.91
CA ARG A 161 29.52 15.56 3.80
C ARG A 161 29.68 17.06 4.07
N CYS A 162 28.81 17.64 4.90
CA CYS A 162 28.83 19.05 5.26
C CYS A 162 29.67 19.37 6.51
N LYS A 163 30.23 18.36 7.18
CA LYS A 163 31.21 18.52 8.27
C LYS A 163 32.63 18.54 7.71
#